data_AF-A0A239B574-F1
#
_entry.id   AF-A0A239B574-F1
#
_cell.length_a   1.000
_cell.length_b   1.000
_cell.length_c   1.000
_cell.angle_alpha   90.00
_cell.angle_beta   90.00
_cell.angle_gamma   90.00
#
_symmetry.space_group_name_H-M   'P 1'
#
loop_
_entity.id
_entity.type
_entity.pdbx_description
1 polymer ?
#
loop_
_entity_poly.entity_id
_entity_poly.type
_entity_poly.pdbx_seq_one_letter_code
_entity_poly.pdbx_strand_id
1 'polypeptide(L)'
;MLYIQFEIKNPEKYYAFKKVYKILFEIKPKGESRPFEFWEDLIPAYSKKFLEGFYKKENALSDLIREDFTSMINYLEFGLDADFINLQILNPTTGQVDFAALGFPYGGMDRLLVFLKSYDCIPKEIYNGFSVCKLTWIDKYTYESIDLPDKTEAYLN
;
A
#
# COMPACT_ATOMS: atom_id res chain seq x y z
N MET A 1 -4.25 -0.02 -15.94
CA MET A 1 -3.13 -0.38 -15.03
C MET A 1 -3.00 0.74 -14.02
N LEU A 2 -2.98 0.41 -12.73
CA LEU A 2 -2.89 1.35 -11.61
C LEU A 2 -1.45 1.41 -11.10
N TYR A 3 -1.06 2.50 -10.44
CA TYR A 3 0.25 2.58 -9.80
C TYR A 3 0.27 3.43 -8.54
N ILE A 4 1.23 3.15 -7.67
CA ILE A 4 1.65 4.03 -6.56
C ILE A 4 3.14 4.29 -6.71
N GLN A 5 3.51 5.56 -6.88
CA GLN A 5 4.90 6.01 -6.83
C GLN A 5 5.23 6.51 -5.43
N PHE A 6 6.39 6.10 -4.91
CA PHE A 6 6.84 6.44 -3.56
C PHE A 6 8.33 6.80 -3.52
N GLU A 7 8.66 7.64 -2.56
CA GLU A 7 10.03 8.00 -2.20
C GLU A 7 10.61 6.95 -1.24
N ILE A 8 11.80 6.43 -1.54
CA ILE A 8 12.50 5.47 -0.70
C ILE A 8 13.41 6.25 0.26
N LYS A 9 13.02 6.34 1.55
CA LYS A 9 13.84 7.03 2.57
C LYS A 9 14.87 6.10 3.22
N ASN A 10 14.60 4.79 3.24
CA ASN A 10 15.49 3.79 3.81
C ASN A 10 15.58 2.56 2.88
N PRO A 11 16.73 2.35 2.21
CA PRO A 11 16.91 1.22 1.28
C PRO A 11 16.72 -0.16 1.94
N GLU A 12 17.17 -0.36 3.18
CA GLU A 12 17.03 -1.63 3.88
C GLU A 12 15.56 -1.98 4.13
N LYS A 13 14.77 -0.98 4.54
CA LYS A 13 13.32 -1.17 4.71
C LYS A 13 12.61 -1.36 3.38
N TYR A 14 13.05 -0.71 2.29
CA TYR A 14 12.54 -1.02 0.96
C TYR A 14 12.81 -2.48 0.57
N TYR A 15 13.99 -3.03 0.86
CA TYR A 15 14.26 -4.44 0.61
C TYR A 15 13.40 -5.37 1.46
N ALA A 16 13.06 -4.98 2.69
CA ALA A 16 12.09 -5.73 3.50
C ALA A 16 10.69 -5.68 2.89
N PHE A 17 10.22 -4.51 2.43
CA PHE A 17 8.96 -4.37 1.70
C PHE A 17 8.95 -5.25 0.44
N LYS A 18 10.05 -5.25 -0.32
CA LYS A 18 10.18 -6.07 -1.54
C LYS A 18 10.01 -7.57 -1.27
N LYS A 19 10.42 -8.07 -0.10
CA LYS A 19 10.17 -9.47 0.30
C LYS A 19 8.68 -9.74 0.48
N VAL A 20 7.96 -8.84 1.14
CA VAL A 20 6.49 -8.93 1.29
C VAL A 20 5.79 -8.85 -0.06
N TYR A 21 6.16 -7.86 -0.88
CA TYR A 21 5.62 -7.71 -2.23
C TYR A 21 5.77 -8.99 -3.06
N LYS A 22 6.94 -9.63 -3.01
CA LYS A 22 7.18 -10.89 -3.75
C LYS A 22 6.18 -11.98 -3.36
N ILE A 23 5.89 -12.12 -2.08
CA ILE A 23 4.89 -13.12 -1.63
C ILE A 23 3.50 -12.75 -2.14
N LEU A 24 3.08 -11.49 -2.00
CA LEU A 24 1.78 -11.04 -2.49
C LEU A 24 1.63 -11.24 -4.01
N PHE A 25 2.67 -10.90 -4.78
CA PHE A 25 2.74 -11.13 -6.22
C PHE A 25 2.56 -12.61 -6.60
N GLU A 26 3.09 -13.54 -5.80
CA GLU A 26 3.01 -14.97 -6.05
C GLU A 26 1.65 -15.59 -5.70
N ILE A 27 1.01 -15.13 -4.61
CA ILE A 27 -0.19 -15.77 -4.05
C ILE A 27 -1.51 -15.15 -4.56
N LYS A 28 -1.54 -13.84 -4.80
CA LYS A 28 -2.80 -13.14 -5.13
C LYS A 28 -3.45 -13.64 -6.43
N PRO A 29 -2.74 -13.76 -7.57
CA PRO A 29 -3.36 -14.22 -8.81
C PRO A 29 -3.88 -15.66 -8.75
N LYS A 30 -3.47 -16.42 -7.73
CA LYS A 30 -3.86 -17.83 -7.52
C LYS A 30 -4.96 -18.00 -6.47
N GLY A 31 -5.34 -16.92 -5.77
CA GLY A 31 -6.21 -17.01 -4.59
C GLY A 31 -5.59 -17.84 -3.45
N GLU A 32 -4.26 -17.91 -3.38
CA GLU A 32 -3.54 -18.58 -2.30
C GLU A 32 -3.39 -17.63 -1.09
N SER A 33 -3.28 -18.21 0.11
CA SER A 33 -3.09 -17.49 1.37
C SER A 33 -1.96 -18.13 2.18
N ARG A 34 -1.33 -17.35 3.04
CA ARG A 34 -0.32 -17.83 4.00
C ARG A 34 -0.91 -17.78 5.41
N PRO A 35 -0.49 -18.72 6.29
CA PRO A 35 -0.91 -18.68 7.70
C PRO A 35 -0.46 -17.37 8.36
N PHE A 36 -1.19 -16.92 9.38
CA PHE A 36 -0.93 -15.64 10.03
C PHE A 36 0.49 -15.55 10.61
N GLU A 37 1.00 -16.64 11.18
CA GLU A 37 2.34 -16.73 11.77
C GLU A 37 3.44 -16.46 10.72
N PHE A 38 3.21 -16.86 9.46
CA PHE A 38 4.14 -16.54 8.37
C PHE A 38 4.26 -15.03 8.16
N TRP A 39 3.13 -14.31 8.24
CA TRP A 39 3.12 -12.86 8.11
C TRP A 39 3.71 -12.17 9.33
N GLU A 40 3.50 -12.71 10.54
CA GLU A 40 4.12 -12.20 11.75
C GLU A 40 5.65 -12.26 11.70
N ASP A 41 6.21 -13.33 11.12
CA ASP A 41 7.65 -13.51 10.95
C ASP A 41 8.20 -12.67 9.79
N LEU A 42 7.47 -12.59 8.68
CA LEU A 42 7.90 -11.88 7.48
C LEU A 42 7.91 -10.36 7.68
N ILE A 43 6.89 -9.81 8.35
CA ILE A 43 6.72 -8.37 8.52
C ILE A 43 7.52 -7.87 9.73
N PRO A 44 8.51 -6.97 9.53
CA PRO A 44 9.40 -6.53 10.60
C PRO A 44 8.69 -5.84 11.76
N ALA A 45 9.24 -5.98 12.96
CA ALA A 45 8.69 -5.38 14.18
C ALA A 45 8.49 -3.86 14.10
N TYR A 46 9.35 -3.13 13.37
CA TYR A 46 9.16 -1.69 13.17
C TYR A 46 7.89 -1.36 12.36
N SER A 47 7.54 -2.20 11.38
CA SER A 47 6.36 -2.01 10.54
C SER A 47 5.12 -2.34 11.36
N LYS A 48 5.13 -3.45 12.11
CA LYS A 48 4.04 -3.81 13.04
C LYS A 48 3.78 -2.70 14.06
N LYS A 49 4.82 -2.18 14.71
CA LYS A 49 4.72 -1.04 15.63
C LYS A 49 4.20 0.25 14.97
N PHE A 50 4.57 0.50 13.72
CA PHE A 50 4.03 1.63 12.97
C PHE A 50 2.52 1.48 12.75
N LEU A 51 2.09 0.29 12.32
CA LEU A 51 0.70 -0.06 12.04
C LEU A 51 -0.17 -0.12 13.30
N GLU A 52 0.36 -0.57 14.45
CA GLU A 52 -0.33 -0.48 15.74
C GLU A 52 -0.78 0.96 16.06
N GLY A 53 0.06 1.95 15.75
CA GLY A 53 -0.32 3.35 15.94
C GLY A 53 -1.37 3.82 14.92
N PHE A 54 -1.40 3.25 13.72
CA PHE A 54 -2.47 3.50 12.75
C PHE A 54 -3.80 2.95 13.26
N TYR A 55 -3.85 1.68 13.69
CA TYR A 55 -5.09 1.11 14.23
C TYR A 55 -5.59 1.81 15.49
N LYS A 56 -4.67 2.25 16.37
CA LYS A 56 -5.07 3.07 17.53
C LYS A 56 -5.77 4.37 17.12
N LYS A 57 -5.34 5.00 16.01
CA LYS A 57 -6.00 6.19 15.46
C LYS A 57 -7.37 5.83 14.88
N GLU A 58 -7.44 4.78 14.05
CA GLU A 58 -8.69 4.35 13.39
C GLU A 58 -9.74 3.88 14.41
N ASN A 59 -9.36 3.03 15.36
CA ASN A 59 -10.27 2.51 16.40
C ASN A 59 -10.76 3.62 17.34
N ALA A 60 -10.03 4.74 17.46
CA ALA A 60 -10.49 5.89 18.24
C ALA A 60 -11.58 6.71 17.52
N LEU A 61 -11.80 6.50 16.21
CA LEU A 61 -12.85 7.19 15.46
C LEU A 61 -14.25 6.61 15.73
N SER A 62 -14.34 5.34 16.14
CA SER A 62 -15.61 4.67 16.43
C SER A 62 -15.40 3.40 17.25
N ASP A 63 -16.23 3.19 18.27
CA ASP A 63 -16.24 1.96 19.10
C ASP A 63 -16.59 0.69 18.31
N LEU A 64 -17.12 0.85 17.09
CA LEU A 64 -17.45 -0.25 16.19
C LEU A 64 -16.26 -0.72 15.36
N ILE A 65 -15.18 0.08 15.28
CA ILE A 65 -13.98 -0.24 14.53
C ILE A 65 -12.99 -0.93 15.47
N ARG A 66 -12.60 -2.15 15.13
CA ARG A 66 -11.62 -2.96 15.88
C ARG A 66 -10.58 -3.53 14.93
N GLU A 67 -9.83 -2.64 14.30
CA GLU A 67 -8.75 -3.02 13.42
C GLU A 67 -7.50 -3.39 14.23
N ASP A 68 -6.73 -4.30 13.67
CA ASP A 68 -5.48 -4.81 14.21
C ASP A 68 -4.55 -5.28 13.08
N PHE A 69 -3.44 -5.92 13.44
CA PHE A 69 -2.49 -6.43 12.44
C PHE A 69 -3.12 -7.49 11.53
N THR A 70 -3.96 -8.38 12.08
CA THR A 70 -4.74 -9.37 11.31
C THR A 70 -5.58 -8.70 10.23
N SER A 71 -6.19 -7.57 10.54
CA SER A 71 -7.01 -6.77 9.62
C SER A 71 -6.19 -6.27 8.42
N MET A 72 -4.91 -5.95 8.59
CA MET A 72 -4.03 -5.58 7.47
C MET A 72 -3.64 -6.78 6.63
N ILE A 73 -3.37 -7.94 7.24
CA ILE A 73 -3.07 -9.16 6.47
C ILE A 73 -4.27 -9.56 5.61
N ASN A 74 -5.46 -9.59 6.20
CA ASN A 74 -6.70 -9.85 5.47
C ASN A 74 -6.94 -8.84 4.35
N TYR A 75 -6.62 -7.56 4.58
CA TYR A 75 -6.68 -6.55 3.53
C TYR A 75 -5.68 -6.83 2.39
N LEU A 76 -4.42 -7.12 2.69
CA LEU A 76 -3.39 -7.35 1.67
C LEU A 76 -3.70 -8.60 0.83
N GLU A 77 -4.07 -9.71 1.48
CA GLU A 77 -4.39 -10.96 0.79
C GLU A 77 -5.70 -10.86 0.01
N PHE A 78 -6.77 -10.36 0.65
CA PHE A 78 -8.12 -10.44 0.10
C PHE A 78 -8.73 -9.06 -0.15
N GLY A 79 -8.72 -8.18 0.85
CA GLY A 79 -9.52 -6.96 0.85
C GLY A 79 -9.16 -5.97 -0.26
N LEU A 80 -7.90 -5.84 -0.66
CA LEU A 80 -7.47 -4.89 -1.70
C LEU A 80 -8.13 -5.17 -3.06
N ASP A 81 -8.52 -6.42 -3.35
CA ASP A 81 -9.11 -6.86 -4.63
C ASP A 81 -8.36 -6.35 -5.88
N ALA A 82 -7.03 -6.51 -5.85
CA ALA A 82 -6.14 -6.16 -6.94
C ALA A 82 -4.96 -7.13 -7.02
N ASP A 83 -4.51 -7.39 -8.24
CA ASP A 83 -3.30 -8.16 -8.53
C ASP A 83 -2.08 -7.23 -8.68
N PHE A 84 -1.00 -7.57 -8.00
CA PHE A 84 0.27 -6.89 -8.17
C PHE A 84 0.89 -7.29 -9.51
N ILE A 85 1.37 -6.30 -10.28
CA ILE A 85 1.95 -6.51 -11.61
C ILE A 85 3.46 -6.34 -11.59
N ASN A 86 3.95 -5.24 -11.02
CA ASN A 86 5.38 -4.95 -11.02
C ASN A 86 5.80 -4.11 -9.80
N LEU A 87 7.06 -4.28 -9.37
CA LEU A 87 7.72 -3.44 -8.39
C LEU A 87 9.07 -3.02 -8.97
N GLN A 88 9.19 -1.73 -9.28
CA GLN A 88 10.36 -1.19 -9.97
C GLN A 88 10.96 0.01 -9.24
N ILE A 89 12.25 0.24 -9.48
CA ILE A 89 12.97 1.43 -9.06
C ILE A 89 13.07 2.34 -10.30
N LEU A 90 12.48 3.53 -10.25
CA LEU A 90 12.51 4.49 -11.34
C LEU A 90 13.80 5.31 -11.32
N ASN A 91 14.31 5.60 -10.12
CA ASN A 91 15.59 6.27 -9.88
C ASN A 91 16.07 5.92 -8.44
N PRO A 92 17.30 6.29 -8.02
CA PRO A 92 17.87 5.86 -6.74
C PRO A 92 17.02 6.15 -5.50
N THR A 93 16.08 7.10 -5.57
CA THR A 93 15.23 7.52 -4.46
C THR A 93 13.74 7.26 -4.70
N THR A 94 13.35 6.68 -5.83
CA THR A 94 11.94 6.54 -6.21
C THR A 94 11.63 5.12 -6.68
N GLY A 95 10.64 4.51 -6.03
CA GLY A 95 10.07 3.24 -6.43
C GLY A 95 8.63 3.39 -6.91
N GLN A 96 8.13 2.38 -7.62
CA GLN A 96 6.76 2.30 -8.07
C GLN A 96 6.25 0.86 -7.93
N VAL A 97 5.02 0.72 -7.42
CA VAL A 97 4.23 -0.52 -7.48
C VAL A 97 3.15 -0.35 -8.53
N ASP A 98 3.11 -1.25 -9.49
CA ASP A 98 2.06 -1.37 -10.49
C ASP A 98 1.12 -2.51 -10.10
N PHE A 99 -0.18 -2.30 -10.29
CA PHE A 99 -1.22 -3.27 -9.95
C PHE A 99 -2.44 -3.12 -10.86
N ALA A 100 -3.28 -4.15 -10.91
CA ALA A 100 -4.54 -4.17 -11.64
C ALA A 100 -5.68 -4.47 -10.66
N ALA A 101 -6.68 -3.59 -10.60
CA ALA A 101 -7.92 -3.89 -9.89
C ALA A 101 -8.63 -5.08 -10.55
N LEU A 102 -9.15 -6.00 -9.74
CA LEU A 102 -9.93 -7.16 -10.18
C LEU A 102 -11.43 -6.86 -10.29
N GLY A 103 -11.88 -5.80 -9.62
CA GLY A 103 -13.21 -5.24 -9.71
C GLY A 103 -13.23 -3.78 -9.23
N PHE A 104 -14.27 -3.02 -9.61
CA PHE A 104 -14.53 -1.70 -9.02
C PHE A 104 -15.86 -1.72 -8.24
N PRO A 105 -15.91 -1.22 -6.99
CA PRO A 105 -14.80 -0.67 -6.21
C PRO A 105 -13.81 -1.76 -5.74
N TYR A 106 -12.51 -1.48 -5.83
CA TYR A 106 -11.48 -2.28 -5.15
C TYR A 106 -11.28 -1.71 -3.73
N GLY A 107 -10.77 -2.49 -2.78
CA GLY A 107 -10.93 -2.28 -1.32
C GLY A 107 -10.27 -1.06 -0.67
N GLY A 108 -10.07 0.03 -1.41
CA GLY A 108 -9.49 1.27 -0.97
C GLY A 108 -7.97 1.19 -0.91
N MET A 109 -7.30 2.30 -1.24
CA MET A 109 -5.82 2.32 -1.29
C MET A 109 -5.18 2.84 -0.02
N ASP A 110 -5.94 3.45 0.89
CA ASP A 110 -5.41 4.10 2.08
C ASP A 110 -4.53 3.15 2.91
N ARG A 111 -5.00 1.92 3.13
CA ARG A 111 -4.25 0.92 3.88
C ARG A 111 -2.98 0.49 3.16
N LEU A 112 -2.99 0.36 1.83
CA LEU A 112 -1.78 0.07 1.04
C LEU A 112 -0.78 1.23 1.12
N LEU A 113 -1.25 2.48 1.09
CA LEU A 113 -0.41 3.67 1.23
C LEU A 113 0.25 3.76 2.62
N VAL A 114 -0.54 3.52 3.67
CA VAL A 114 -0.04 3.44 5.06
C VAL A 114 0.92 2.26 5.23
N PHE A 115 0.63 1.12 4.61
CA PHE A 115 1.48 -0.07 4.62
C PHE A 115 2.85 0.24 4.00
N LEU A 116 2.90 0.84 2.81
CA LEU A 116 4.14 1.31 2.18
C LEU A 116 4.92 2.27 3.11
N LYS A 117 4.22 3.25 3.68
CA LYS A 117 4.82 4.23 4.59
C LYS A 117 5.43 3.59 5.85
N SER A 118 4.92 2.45 6.31
CA SER A 118 5.51 1.70 7.43
C SER A 118 6.91 1.16 7.16
N TYR A 119 7.31 1.08 5.88
CA TYR A 119 8.64 0.70 5.39
C TYR A 119 9.50 1.92 5.00
N ASP A 120 9.11 3.13 5.40
CA ASP A 120 9.72 4.38 4.95
C ASP A 120 9.72 4.54 3.40
N CYS A 121 8.81 3.84 2.71
CA CYS A 121 8.46 4.05 1.32
C CYS A 121 7.30 5.06 1.28
N ILE A 122 7.58 6.34 1.11
CA ILE A 122 6.61 7.42 1.30
C ILE A 122 5.84 7.65 -0.01
N PRO A 123 4.54 7.28 -0.11
CA PRO A 123 3.76 7.52 -1.32
C PRO A 123 3.69 9.01 -1.66
N LYS A 124 3.85 9.35 -2.94
CA LYS A 124 3.88 10.73 -3.45
C LYS A 124 2.91 10.94 -4.60
N GLU A 125 2.63 9.91 -5.37
CA GLU A 125 1.75 9.96 -6.54
C GLU A 125 1.04 8.63 -6.71
N ILE A 126 -0.19 8.68 -7.20
CA ILE A 126 -1.02 7.50 -7.41
C ILE A 126 -1.85 7.69 -8.66
N TYR A 127 -2.02 6.64 -9.44
CA TYR A 127 -3.09 6.56 -10.42
C TYR A 127 -4.12 5.55 -9.95
N ASN A 128 -5.31 6.04 -9.59
CA ASN A 128 -6.36 5.28 -8.93
C ASN A 128 -7.36 4.62 -9.91
N GLY A 129 -7.14 4.79 -11.22
CA GLY A 129 -8.02 4.31 -12.29
C GLY A 129 -8.94 5.40 -12.86
N PHE A 130 -9.03 6.55 -12.19
CA PHE A 130 -9.80 7.72 -12.60
C PHE A 130 -8.92 8.95 -12.75
N SER A 131 -8.11 9.24 -11.73
CA SER A 131 -7.22 10.39 -11.69
C SER A 131 -5.82 10.00 -11.23
N VAL A 132 -4.84 10.70 -11.79
CA VAL A 132 -3.52 10.78 -11.20
C VAL A 132 -3.58 11.82 -10.09
N CYS A 133 -3.23 11.44 -8.86
CA CYS A 133 -3.23 12.34 -7.72
C CYS A 133 -1.83 12.47 -7.13
N LYS A 134 -1.45 13.69 -6.76
CA LYS A 134 -0.30 13.96 -5.88
C LYS A 134 -0.72 13.81 -4.43
N LEU A 135 0.10 13.12 -3.64
CA LEU A 135 -0.13 12.86 -2.23
C LEU A 135 0.79 13.74 -1.35
N THR A 136 0.20 14.47 -0.40
CA THR A 136 0.92 15.27 0.60
C THR A 136 0.57 14.78 1.99
N TRP A 137 1.52 14.15 2.67
CA TRP A 137 1.32 13.65 4.03
C TRP A 137 1.33 14.78 5.04
N ILE A 138 0.22 14.97 5.75
CA ILE A 138 0.05 15.99 6.79
C ILE A 138 0.61 15.47 8.12
N ASP A 139 0.38 14.17 8.40
CA ASP A 139 0.91 13.51 9.58
C ASP A 139 1.43 12.10 9.24
N LYS A 140 1.64 11.28 10.28
CA LYS A 140 2.16 9.92 10.13
C LYS A 140 1.22 9.01 9.32
N TYR A 141 -0.09 9.21 9.40
CA TYR A 141 -1.15 8.32 8.90
C TYR A 141 -2.14 9.00 7.94
N THR A 142 -2.16 10.33 7.88
CA THR A 142 -3.10 11.11 7.06
C THR A 142 -2.38 11.91 5.99
N TYR A 143 -3.00 11.99 4.83
CA TYR A 143 -2.54 12.73 3.68
C TYR A 143 -3.70 13.47 3.01
N GLU A 144 -3.35 14.51 2.26
CA GLU A 144 -4.23 15.15 1.28
C GLU A 144 -3.83 14.71 -0.12
N SER A 145 -4.82 14.60 -1.00
CA SER A 145 -4.62 14.34 -2.43
C SER A 145 -5.08 15.51 -3.27
N ILE A 146 -4.29 15.86 -4.28
CA ILE A 146 -4.64 16.84 -5.30
C ILE A 146 -4.56 16.16 -6.65
N ASP A 147 -5.63 16.25 -7.44
CA ASP A 147 -5.66 15.71 -8.80
C ASP A 147 -4.66 16.44 -9.71
N LEU A 148 -4.08 15.69 -10.65
CA LEU A 148 -3.16 16.15 -11.68
C LEU A 148 -3.80 15.89 -13.06
N PRO A 149 -4.67 16.81 -13.56
CA PRO A 149 -5.41 16.60 -14.81
C PRO A 149 -4.50 16.32 -16.01
N ASP A 150 -3.44 17.11 -16.19
CA ASP A 150 -2.48 16.96 -17.31
C ASP A 150 -1.83 15.56 -17.34
N LYS A 151 -1.54 14.98 -16.16
CA LYS A 151 -1.02 13.61 -16.07
C LYS A 151 -2.10 12.56 -16.30
N THR A 152 -3.33 12.88 -15.93
CA THR A 152 -4.49 11.99 -16.09
C THR A 152 -4.85 11.83 -17.57
N GLU A 153 -4.73 12.89 -18.38
CA GLU A 153 -4.99 12.83 -19.83
C GLU A 153 -4.17 11.75 -20.55
N ALA A 154 -2.96 11.46 -20.07
CA ALA A 154 -2.12 10.39 -20.62
C ALA A 154 -2.71 8.97 -20.46
N TYR A 155 -3.74 8.80 -19.63
CA TYR A 155 -4.41 7.53 -19.35
C TYR A 155 -5.86 7.48 -19.86
N LEU A 156 -6.37 8.57 -20.44
CA LEU A 156 -7.73 8.67 -20.98
C LEU A 156 -7.83 8.41 -22.49
N ASN A 157 -6.69 8.14 -23.15
CA ASN A 157 -6.58 7.90 -24.59
C ASN A 157 -6.29 6.44 -24.91
#